data_AF-A0A419T4W3-F1
#
_entry.id   AF-A0A419T4W3-F1
#
_cell.length_a   1.000
_cell.length_b   1.000
_cell.length_c   1.000
_cell.angle_alpha   90.00
_cell.angle_beta   90.00
_cell.angle_gamma   90.00
#
_symmetry.space_group_name_H-M   'P 1'
#
loop_
_entity.id
_entity.type
_entity.pdbx_description
1 polymer ?
#
loop_
_entity_poly.entity_id
_entity_poly.type
_entity_poly.pdbx_seq_one_letter_code
_entity_poly.pdbx_strand_id
1 'polypeptide(L)'
;MIEFYFNDTSQATKFQTAYENEGMPANGPGITYEIIRLISGLSDIIMVVVIVLVSFFLIFVVFLCLRFTILTVMEEEIKSIGTMRAIGMSYDNISKIYMMKYKVLAITGCSIGYIISIFANKLFTSHITKTFGEPKMNFIAVFIPILVVFFVYLIEVNFCKKIMRKIKKVTVVDALVSGGNRDVTKMSKLIKYMPLYRFKNLPVNLLVGTRQVLIKSKAWFVMFFVMLIATSIMLVPLNLLNTFKSPQFITYMGQSMNDIIISVTVPERLMEKYAKISAILNGDRDVKEYSVEADVVYEAINKDGEWINLHVNCSDVANRELQYLKGNAPMNENEIALSLMNANEMGVNVGDFITMRINGEEIGIVISGIYQDVTSGGYTAKMVRPYATEDVEGYSFFINVKDGVDVEKKVDLYKNTMGIDVEVKAME
;
A
#
# COMPACT_ATOMS: atom_id res chain seq x y z
N MET A 1 -23.99 20.76 -6.95
CA MET A 1 -23.61 19.71 -6.00
C MET A 1 -24.45 19.92 -4.75
N ILE A 2 -25.21 18.91 -4.34
CA ILE A 2 -25.99 18.94 -3.10
C ILE A 2 -25.14 18.23 -2.07
N GLU A 3 -24.82 18.91 -0.98
CA GLU A 3 -23.89 18.42 0.03
C GLU A 3 -24.58 18.37 1.39
N PHE A 4 -24.42 17.25 2.09
CA PHE A 4 -24.94 17.03 3.43
C PHE A 4 -23.80 16.64 4.36
N TYR A 5 -23.77 17.23 5.55
CA TYR A 5 -22.74 16.97 6.54
C TYR A 5 -23.32 16.15 7.70
N PHE A 6 -22.77 14.96 7.93
CA PHE A 6 -23.19 14.07 9.01
C PHE A 6 -22.14 14.06 10.13
N ASN A 7 -22.58 14.05 11.39
CA ASN A 7 -21.69 13.84 12.53
C ASN A 7 -21.29 12.36 12.69
N ASP A 8 -22.11 11.45 12.16
CA ASP A 8 -21.89 10.01 12.14
C ASP A 8 -21.91 9.51 10.70
N THR A 9 -20.81 8.91 10.25
CA THR A 9 -20.65 8.45 8.85
C THR A 9 -21.58 7.30 8.50
N SER A 10 -22.05 6.52 9.48
CA SER A 10 -22.99 5.41 9.26
C SER A 10 -24.37 5.85 8.79
N GLN A 11 -24.72 7.12 9.02
CA GLN A 11 -26.01 7.68 8.58
C GLN A 11 -26.06 7.95 7.08
N ALA A 12 -24.91 7.98 6.39
CA ALA A 12 -24.83 8.30 4.98
C ALA A 12 -25.62 7.30 4.12
N THR A 13 -25.50 6.00 4.38
CA THR A 13 -26.21 4.95 3.63
C THR A 13 -27.72 5.04 3.81
N LYS A 14 -28.18 5.29 5.05
CA LYS A 14 -29.61 5.46 5.36
C LYS A 14 -30.19 6.70 4.68
N PHE A 15 -29.45 7.81 4.72
CA PHE A 15 -29.85 9.05 4.06
C PHE A 15 -29.88 8.88 2.54
N GLN A 16 -28.88 8.21 1.97
CA GLN A 16 -28.84 7.91 0.53
C GLN A 16 -30.07 7.09 0.12
N THR A 17 -30.41 6.03 0.87
CA THR A 17 -31.62 5.23 0.62
C THR A 17 -32.88 6.09 0.68
N ALA A 18 -33.04 6.94 1.70
CA ALA A 18 -34.19 7.83 1.81
C ALA A 18 -34.26 8.87 0.69
N TYR A 19 -33.12 9.38 0.23
CA TYR A 19 -33.02 10.37 -0.85
C TYR A 19 -33.40 9.76 -2.20
N GLU A 20 -32.88 8.56 -2.49
CA GLU A 20 -33.17 7.80 -3.71
C GLU A 20 -34.66 7.41 -3.76
N ASN A 21 -35.24 6.96 -2.63
CA ASN A 21 -36.64 6.55 -2.57
C ASN A 21 -37.65 7.70 -2.78
N GLU A 22 -37.27 8.94 -2.45
CA GLU A 22 -38.09 10.14 -2.72
C GLU A 22 -37.97 10.63 -4.18
N GLY A 23 -37.24 9.92 -5.04
CA GLY A 23 -37.08 10.27 -6.45
C GLY A 23 -36.38 11.60 -6.68
N MET A 24 -35.54 12.01 -5.71
CA MET A 24 -34.82 13.27 -5.79
C MET A 24 -33.77 13.23 -6.91
N PRO A 25 -33.40 14.38 -7.50
CA PRO A 25 -32.44 14.40 -8.60
C PRO A 25 -31.09 13.79 -8.18
N ALA A 26 -30.70 12.71 -8.84
CA ALA A 26 -29.43 12.01 -8.65
C ALA A 26 -28.70 11.92 -9.99
N ASN A 27 -27.40 12.16 -9.98
CA ASN A 27 -26.51 12.02 -11.14
C ASN A 27 -25.39 11.05 -10.76
N GLY A 28 -25.72 9.77 -10.65
CA GLY A 28 -24.81 8.71 -10.23
C GLY A 28 -24.71 8.53 -8.71
N PRO A 29 -23.80 7.64 -8.25
CA PRO A 29 -23.71 7.24 -6.85
C PRO A 29 -23.28 8.40 -5.95
N GLY A 30 -23.81 8.42 -4.73
CA GLY A 30 -23.48 9.44 -3.73
C GLY A 30 -21.99 9.41 -3.37
N ILE A 31 -21.32 10.57 -3.38
CA ILE A 31 -19.92 10.68 -2.94
C ILE A 31 -19.89 10.75 -1.41
N THR A 32 -19.67 9.60 -0.78
CA THR A 32 -19.58 9.48 0.69
C THR A 32 -18.16 9.70 1.20
N TYR A 33 -18.03 9.92 2.51
CA TYR A 33 -16.71 9.99 3.18
C TYR A 33 -15.86 8.74 2.92
N GLU A 34 -16.48 7.55 2.90
CA GLU A 34 -15.76 6.30 2.64
C GLU A 34 -15.20 6.26 1.21
N ILE A 35 -15.93 6.75 0.20
CA ILE A 35 -15.41 6.89 -1.18
C ILE A 35 -14.18 7.80 -1.21
N ILE A 36 -14.29 8.98 -0.62
CA ILE A 36 -13.18 9.96 -0.62
C ILE A 36 -11.97 9.36 0.10
N ARG A 37 -12.19 8.69 1.23
CA ARG A 37 -11.15 8.03 2.01
C ARG A 37 -10.52 6.86 1.26
N LEU A 38 -11.28 6.09 0.50
CA LEU A 38 -10.80 4.94 -0.25
C LEU A 38 -9.94 5.39 -1.44
N ILE A 39 -10.46 6.28 -2.30
CA ILE A 39 -9.75 6.79 -3.47
C ILE A 39 -8.43 7.46 -3.05
N SER A 40 -8.51 8.34 -2.07
CA SER A 40 -7.34 9.06 -1.59
C SER A 40 -6.41 8.17 -0.78
N GLY A 41 -6.97 7.19 -0.05
CA GLY A 41 -6.22 6.23 0.73
C GLY A 41 -5.32 5.35 -0.12
N LEU A 42 -5.81 4.92 -1.29
CA LEU A 42 -5.04 4.08 -2.19
C LEU A 42 -3.77 4.77 -2.71
N SER A 43 -3.84 6.06 -3.04
CA SER A 43 -2.66 6.82 -3.47
C SER A 43 -1.83 7.33 -2.28
N ASP A 44 -2.45 8.11 -1.40
CA ASP A 44 -1.74 8.92 -0.40
C ASP A 44 -1.27 8.08 0.79
N ILE A 45 -2.08 7.13 1.29
CA ILE A 45 -1.65 6.28 2.42
C ILE A 45 -0.52 5.36 1.98
N ILE A 46 -0.60 4.80 0.77
CA ILE A 46 0.47 3.95 0.24
C ILE A 46 1.77 4.76 0.11
N MET A 47 1.72 5.99 -0.41
CA MET A 47 2.88 6.88 -0.47
C MET A 47 3.47 7.14 0.94
N VAL A 48 2.62 7.45 1.92
CA VAL A 48 3.04 7.67 3.32
C VAL A 48 3.72 6.42 3.89
N VAL A 49 3.14 5.23 3.67
CA VAL A 49 3.70 3.95 4.12
C VAL A 49 5.08 3.72 3.51
N VAL A 50 5.25 3.98 2.20
CA VAL A 50 6.55 3.86 1.53
C VAL A 50 7.58 4.83 2.12
N ILE A 51 7.23 6.09 2.34
CA ILE A 51 8.13 7.09 2.93
C ILE A 51 8.56 6.69 4.34
N VAL A 52 7.61 6.25 5.18
CA VAL A 52 7.91 5.76 6.54
C VAL A 52 8.81 4.53 6.50
N LEU A 53 8.55 3.59 5.59
CA LEU A 53 9.38 2.39 5.42
C LEU A 53 10.80 2.74 5.00
N VAL A 54 10.98 3.62 4.01
CA VAL A 54 12.30 4.09 3.56
C VAL A 54 13.03 4.83 4.70
N SER A 55 12.31 5.64 5.48
CA SER A 55 12.87 6.35 6.64
C SER A 55 13.38 5.37 7.71
N PHE A 56 12.61 4.30 7.98
CA PHE A 56 13.01 3.24 8.89
C PHE A 56 14.29 2.52 8.40
N PHE A 57 14.37 2.21 7.11
CA PHE A 57 15.57 1.65 6.50
C PHE A 57 16.78 2.56 6.61
N LEU A 58 16.62 3.86 6.35
CA LEU A 58 17.71 4.84 6.48
C LEU A 58 18.22 4.95 7.93
N ILE A 59 17.32 4.99 8.91
CA ILE A 59 17.68 4.97 10.33
C ILE A 59 18.51 3.71 10.66
N PHE A 60 18.10 2.56 10.14
CA PHE A 60 18.85 1.32 10.34
C PHE A 60 20.25 1.37 9.71
N VAL A 61 20.38 1.91 8.49
CA VAL A 61 21.68 2.12 7.84
C VAL A 61 22.58 3.02 8.69
N VAL A 62 22.04 4.11 9.24
CA VAL A 62 22.78 5.00 10.16
C VAL A 62 23.32 4.22 11.35
N PHE A 63 22.53 3.35 11.97
CA PHE A 63 23.02 2.50 13.07
C PHE A 63 24.13 1.54 12.64
N LEU A 64 24.05 0.92 11.47
CA LEU A 64 25.10 0.05 10.97
C LEU A 64 26.39 0.84 10.71
N CYS A 65 26.29 2.00 10.08
CA CYS A 65 27.40 2.90 9.82
C CYS A 65 28.03 3.41 11.11
N LEU A 66 27.25 3.90 12.07
CA LEU A 66 27.73 4.32 13.39
C LEU A 66 28.48 3.20 14.10
N ARG A 67 27.94 1.97 14.04
CA ARG A 67 28.61 0.80 14.61
C ARG A 67 29.99 0.57 13.99
N PHE A 68 30.10 0.63 12.66
CA PHE A 68 31.38 0.46 11.98
C PHE A 68 32.34 1.58 12.33
N THR A 69 31.93 2.83 12.18
CA THR A 69 32.77 3.99 12.45
C THR A 69 33.30 3.98 13.89
N ILE A 70 32.45 3.69 14.88
CA ILE A 70 32.90 3.61 16.28
C ILE A 70 33.90 2.47 16.49
N LEU A 71 33.68 1.30 15.87
CA LEU A 71 34.61 0.17 15.99
C LEU A 71 35.96 0.47 15.34
N THR A 72 35.96 1.08 14.15
CA THR A 72 37.18 1.49 13.45
C THR A 72 37.97 2.52 14.26
N VAL A 73 37.31 3.58 14.75
CA VAL A 73 37.97 4.60 15.59
C VAL A 73 38.50 3.99 16.89
N MET A 74 37.77 3.05 17.49
CA MET A 74 38.25 2.33 18.68
C MET A 74 39.49 1.47 18.42
N GLU A 75 39.59 0.86 17.23
CA GLU A 75 40.76 0.07 16.81
C GLU A 75 41.96 0.98 16.51
N GLU A 76 41.74 2.09 15.79
CA GLU A 76 42.78 3.08 15.48
C GLU A 76 43.34 3.76 16.72
N GLU A 77 42.48 4.16 17.65
CA GLU A 77 42.86 4.89 18.87
C GLU A 77 43.12 3.97 20.07
N ILE A 78 43.31 2.66 19.86
CA ILE A 78 43.48 1.69 20.96
C ILE A 78 44.68 2.04 21.86
N LYS A 79 45.78 2.56 21.28
CA LYS A 79 46.95 3.02 22.02
C LYS A 79 46.65 4.24 22.89
N SER A 80 45.90 5.20 22.35
CA SER A 80 45.46 6.40 23.08
C SER A 80 44.53 6.04 24.24
N ILE A 81 43.61 5.09 24.04
CA ILE A 81 42.78 4.55 25.12
C ILE A 81 43.64 3.84 26.18
N GLY A 82 44.69 3.14 25.76
CA GLY A 82 45.68 2.50 26.62
C GLY A 82 46.46 3.48 27.50
N THR A 83 46.97 4.57 26.94
CA THR A 83 47.69 5.62 27.69
C THR A 83 46.76 6.32 28.68
N MET A 84 45.54 6.65 28.26
CA MET A 84 44.51 7.22 29.13
C MET A 84 44.18 6.34 30.34
N ARG A 85 44.08 5.02 30.14
CA ARG A 85 43.91 4.07 31.26
C ARG A 85 45.16 3.95 32.12
N ALA A 86 46.36 4.03 31.55
CA ALA A 86 47.62 3.96 32.31
C ALA A 86 47.79 5.17 33.26
N ILE A 87 47.28 6.34 32.88
CA ILE A 87 47.23 7.56 33.72
C ILE A 87 46.15 7.45 34.83
N GLY A 88 45.34 6.37 34.83
CA GLY A 88 44.34 6.11 35.86
C GLY A 88 42.95 6.65 35.54
N MET A 89 42.67 7.08 34.31
CA MET A 89 41.32 7.51 33.95
C MET A 89 40.33 6.33 33.94
N SER A 90 39.19 6.55 34.58
CA SER A 90 38.09 5.58 34.61
C SER A 90 37.46 5.42 33.22
N TYR A 91 36.85 4.25 32.98
CA TYR A 91 36.12 3.97 31.74
C TYR A 91 35.05 5.03 31.44
N ASP A 92 34.33 5.52 32.45
CA ASP A 92 33.25 6.48 32.24
C ASP A 92 33.79 7.85 31.79
N ASN A 93 34.98 8.26 32.27
CA ASN A 93 35.62 9.49 31.83
C ASN A 93 36.10 9.38 30.37
N ILE A 94 36.74 8.25 30.01
CA ILE A 94 37.12 7.97 28.62
C ILE A 94 35.88 7.95 27.72
N SER A 95 34.85 7.19 28.10
CA SER A 95 33.61 7.07 27.34
C SER A 95 32.89 8.42 27.17
N LYS A 96 32.95 9.33 28.16
CA LYS A 96 32.35 10.67 28.06
C LYS A 96 33.05 11.53 27.00
N ILE A 97 34.38 11.51 26.95
CA ILE A 97 35.16 12.29 25.96
C ILE A 97 34.76 11.88 24.54
N TYR A 98 34.70 10.58 24.24
CA TYR A 98 34.29 10.09 22.93
C TYR A 98 32.80 10.31 22.66
N MET A 99 31.92 10.06 23.64
CA MET A 99 30.47 10.28 23.46
C MET A 99 30.13 11.75 23.19
N MET A 100 30.89 12.71 23.73
CA MET A 100 30.63 14.13 23.50
C MET A 100 30.71 14.48 22.01
N LYS A 101 31.71 13.96 21.29
CA LYS A 101 31.87 14.16 19.84
C LYS A 101 30.62 13.68 19.08
N TYR A 102 30.14 12.47 19.36
CA TYR A 102 28.96 11.91 18.70
C TYR A 102 27.65 12.60 19.10
N LYS A 103 27.53 13.07 20.36
CA LYS A 103 26.36 13.84 20.79
C LYS A 103 26.25 15.17 20.04
N VAL A 104 27.38 15.87 19.86
CA VAL A 104 27.40 17.12 19.10
C VAL A 104 26.98 16.85 17.65
N LEU A 105 27.55 15.83 17.00
CA LEU A 105 27.18 15.44 15.64
C LEU A 105 25.69 15.08 15.51
N ALA A 106 25.15 14.30 16.45
CA ALA A 106 23.74 13.91 16.47
C ALA A 106 22.82 15.12 16.66
N ILE A 107 23.14 16.06 17.58
CA ILE A 107 22.37 17.29 17.77
C ILE A 107 22.39 18.13 16.49
N THR A 108 23.56 18.35 15.89
CA THR A 108 23.67 19.14 14.66
C THR A 108 22.91 18.49 13.50
N GLY A 109 23.00 17.16 13.36
CA GLY A 109 22.30 16.40 12.33
C GLY A 109 20.78 16.45 12.50
N CYS A 110 20.29 16.24 13.73
CA CYS A 110 18.87 16.33 14.04
C CYS A 110 18.32 17.74 13.79
N SER A 111 19.05 18.79 14.18
CA SER A 111 18.63 20.18 13.96
C SER A 111 18.56 20.52 12.47
N ILE A 112 19.59 20.17 11.70
CA ILE A 112 19.63 20.41 10.25
C ILE A 112 18.52 19.61 9.56
N GLY A 113 18.37 18.32 9.91
CA GLY A 113 17.33 17.45 9.37
C GLY A 113 15.92 17.98 9.65
N TYR A 114 15.67 18.47 10.87
CA TYR A 114 14.40 19.08 11.22
C TYR A 114 14.12 20.34 10.40
N ILE A 115 15.10 21.23 10.22
CA ILE A 115 14.95 22.43 9.38
C ILE A 115 14.62 22.04 7.93
N ILE A 116 15.34 21.08 7.35
CA ILE A 116 15.08 20.58 5.99
C ILE A 116 13.68 19.96 5.92
N SER A 117 13.25 19.25 6.95
CA SER A 117 11.94 18.59 6.98
C SER A 117 10.78 19.58 6.84
N ILE A 118 10.91 20.80 7.36
CA ILE A 118 9.87 21.84 7.24
C ILE A 118 9.64 22.20 5.77
N PHE A 119 10.71 22.33 4.98
CA PHE A 119 10.62 22.62 3.55
C PHE A 119 10.12 21.39 2.76
N ALA A 120 10.64 20.20 3.08
CA ALA A 120 10.24 18.96 2.43
C ALA A 120 8.77 18.60 2.68
N ASN A 121 8.25 18.91 3.87
CA ASN A 121 6.86 18.64 4.24
C ASN A 121 5.86 19.31 3.29
N LYS A 122 6.18 20.51 2.79
CA LYS A 122 5.34 21.21 1.81
C LYS A 122 5.26 20.47 0.49
N LEU A 123 6.36 19.84 0.04
CA LEU A 123 6.38 19.06 -1.20
C LEU A 123 5.56 17.78 -1.06
N PHE A 124 5.74 17.05 0.03
CA PHE A 124 5.07 15.76 0.24
C PHE A 124 3.58 15.90 0.57
N THR A 125 3.18 16.97 1.29
CA THR A 125 1.78 17.14 1.72
C THR A 125 0.95 17.94 0.72
N SER A 126 1.54 18.58 -0.29
CA SER A 126 0.80 19.41 -1.27
C SER A 126 -0.37 18.67 -1.93
N HIS A 127 -0.16 17.40 -2.31
CA HIS A 127 -1.22 16.56 -2.86
C HIS A 127 -2.32 16.29 -1.81
N ILE A 128 -1.91 15.84 -0.62
CA ILE A 128 -2.81 15.54 0.50
C ILE A 128 -3.64 16.75 0.92
N THR A 129 -3.05 17.95 1.01
CA THR A 129 -3.77 19.19 1.39
C THR A 129 -4.76 19.65 0.34
N LYS A 130 -4.53 19.33 -0.95
CA LYS A 130 -5.50 19.61 -2.01
C LYS A 130 -6.71 18.67 -1.92
N THR A 131 -6.47 17.42 -1.55
CA THR A 131 -7.50 16.38 -1.50
C THR A 131 -8.32 16.43 -0.21
N PHE A 132 -7.68 16.62 0.95
CA PHE A 132 -8.34 16.59 2.27
C PHE A 132 -8.52 17.96 2.94
N GLY A 133 -8.05 19.02 2.27
CA GLY A 133 -7.99 20.34 2.87
C GLY A 133 -6.81 20.51 3.83
N GLU A 134 -6.58 21.74 4.25
CA GLU A 134 -5.50 22.04 5.18
C GLU A 134 -5.85 21.54 6.60
N PRO A 135 -4.97 20.73 7.24
CA PRO A 135 -5.20 20.33 8.61
C PRO A 135 -5.16 21.55 9.53
N LYS A 136 -6.08 21.63 10.48
CA LYS A 136 -6.03 22.65 11.53
C LYS A 136 -4.70 22.54 12.28
N MET A 137 -3.97 23.65 12.36
CA MET A 137 -2.70 23.76 13.09
C MET A 137 -2.96 23.60 14.59
N ASN A 138 -3.00 22.37 15.05
CA ASN A 138 -3.15 22.02 16.45
C ASN A 138 -1.78 21.90 17.12
N PHE A 139 -1.74 22.09 18.44
CA PHE A 139 -0.52 21.89 19.24
C PHE A 139 0.15 20.52 18.99
N ILE A 140 -0.67 19.49 18.73
CA ILE A 140 -0.23 18.13 18.40
C ILE A 140 0.62 18.09 17.11
N ALA A 141 0.26 18.88 16.10
CA ALA A 141 0.94 18.88 14.80
C ALA A 141 2.39 19.40 14.88
N VAL A 142 2.69 20.27 15.85
CA VAL A 142 4.04 20.78 16.11
C VAL A 142 4.78 19.89 17.12
N PHE A 143 4.07 19.38 18.12
CA PHE A 143 4.69 18.63 19.22
C PHE A 143 5.18 17.24 18.80
N ILE A 144 4.42 16.51 17.97
CA ILE A 144 4.77 15.14 17.54
C ILE A 144 6.10 15.09 16.78
N PRO A 145 6.36 15.94 15.75
CA PRO A 145 7.63 15.91 15.03
C PRO A 145 8.85 16.15 15.94
N ILE A 146 8.75 17.11 16.87
CA ILE A 146 9.82 17.41 17.83
C ILE A 146 10.08 16.20 18.73
N LEU A 147 9.01 15.56 19.20
CA LEU A 147 9.09 14.35 20.02
C LEU A 147 9.77 13.20 19.24
N VAL A 148 9.43 13.00 17.96
CA VAL A 148 10.07 11.99 17.10
C VAL A 148 11.56 12.26 16.94
N VAL A 149 11.96 13.50 16.64
CA VAL A 149 13.38 13.88 16.52
C VAL A 149 14.12 13.62 17.83
N PHE A 150 13.50 13.94 18.97
CA PHE A 150 14.06 13.65 20.29
C PHE A 150 14.22 12.14 20.54
N PHE A 151 13.25 11.33 20.14
CA PHE A 151 13.34 9.87 20.23
C PHE A 151 14.46 9.32 19.34
N VAL A 152 14.62 9.79 18.10
CA VAL A 152 15.71 9.39 17.20
C VAL A 152 17.07 9.72 17.85
N TYR A 153 17.23 10.93 18.35
CA TYR A 153 18.43 11.34 19.09
C TYR A 153 18.73 10.43 20.29
N LEU A 154 17.72 10.10 21.10
CA LEU A 154 17.88 9.20 22.25
C LEU A 154 18.31 7.80 21.83
N ILE A 155 17.71 7.26 20.76
CA ILE A 155 18.06 5.94 20.25
C ILE A 155 19.51 5.94 19.73
N GLU A 156 19.93 6.94 18.97
CA GLU A 156 21.32 7.09 18.50
C GLU A 156 22.31 7.16 19.66
N VAL A 157 22.09 8.03 20.63
CA VAL A 157 23.00 8.18 21.78
C VAL A 157 23.06 6.91 22.62
N ASN A 158 21.92 6.25 22.85
CA ASN A 158 21.87 5.00 23.60
C ASN A 158 22.58 3.86 22.84
N PHE A 159 22.44 3.81 21.52
CA PHE A 159 23.11 2.86 20.65
C PHE A 159 24.63 3.06 20.67
N CYS A 160 25.10 4.31 20.52
CA CYS A 160 26.50 4.69 20.66
C CYS A 160 27.05 4.27 22.04
N LYS A 161 26.31 4.55 23.12
CA LYS A 161 26.69 4.15 24.49
C LYS A 161 26.78 2.62 24.62
N LYS A 162 25.86 1.87 24.01
CA LYS A 162 25.85 0.40 24.04
C LYS A 162 27.08 -0.18 23.33
N ILE A 163 27.49 0.40 22.19
CA ILE A 163 28.72 -0.01 21.49
C ILE A 163 29.96 0.30 22.34
N MET A 164 29.99 1.50 22.94
CA MET A 164 31.12 1.97 23.76
C MET A 164 31.39 1.07 24.97
N ARG A 165 30.38 0.32 25.47
CA ARG A 165 30.58 -0.70 26.53
C ARG A 165 31.64 -1.72 26.19
N LYS A 166 31.97 -1.93 24.91
CA LYS A 166 33.09 -2.80 24.50
C LYS A 166 34.45 -2.27 24.99
N ILE A 167 34.64 -0.96 25.15
CA ILE A 167 35.87 -0.38 25.73
C ILE A 167 36.12 -0.89 27.15
N LYS A 168 35.07 -1.27 27.92
CA LYS A 168 35.25 -1.85 29.26
C LYS A 168 36.20 -3.05 29.25
N LYS A 169 36.18 -3.84 28.16
CA LYS A 169 36.94 -5.08 28.01
C LYS A 169 38.39 -4.89 27.56
N VAL A 170 38.79 -3.69 27.14
CA VAL A 170 40.16 -3.41 26.68
C VAL A 170 41.07 -3.22 27.89
N THR A 171 42.06 -4.09 28.08
CA THR A 171 43.03 -3.94 29.18
C THR A 171 44.25 -3.10 28.75
N VAL A 172 44.95 -2.50 29.71
CA VAL A 172 46.14 -1.65 29.45
C VAL A 172 47.25 -2.45 28.76
N VAL A 173 47.46 -3.70 29.17
CA VAL A 173 48.44 -4.60 28.57
C VAL A 173 48.05 -4.96 27.13
N ASP A 174 46.76 -5.19 26.87
CA ASP A 174 46.29 -5.51 25.52
C ASP A 174 46.48 -4.36 24.53
N ALA A 175 46.29 -3.13 25.02
CA ALA A 175 46.38 -1.90 24.25
C ALA A 175 47.83 -1.46 23.96
N LEU A 176 48.73 -1.58 24.95
CA LEU A 176 50.11 -1.08 24.85
C LEU A 176 51.10 -2.11 24.33
N VAL A 177 50.92 -3.40 24.64
CA VAL A 177 51.90 -4.46 24.30
C VAL A 177 51.50 -5.26 23.07
N SER A 178 50.23 -5.66 22.97
CA SER A 178 49.75 -6.48 21.85
C SER A 178 49.12 -5.68 20.69
N GLY A 179 49.08 -4.35 20.79
CA GLY A 179 48.55 -3.48 19.72
C GLY A 179 47.14 -3.82 19.26
N GLY A 180 46.30 -4.39 20.13
CA GLY A 180 44.94 -4.82 19.79
C GLY A 180 44.80 -6.16 19.06
N ASN A 181 45.90 -6.86 18.73
CA ASN A 181 45.85 -8.05 17.85
C ASN A 181 45.48 -9.38 18.54
N ARG A 182 44.87 -9.36 19.73
CA ARG A 182 44.52 -10.59 20.46
C ARG A 182 43.30 -11.35 19.92
N ASP A 183 42.60 -10.82 18.90
CA ASP A 183 41.55 -11.58 18.20
C ASP A 183 42.11 -12.83 17.46
N VAL A 184 43.44 -12.95 17.34
CA VAL A 184 44.10 -14.18 16.85
C VAL A 184 44.02 -15.35 17.85
N THR A 185 43.79 -15.10 19.16
CA THR A 185 43.84 -16.18 20.18
C THR A 185 42.50 -16.83 20.52
N LYS A 186 41.35 -16.27 20.10
CA LYS A 186 40.06 -16.96 20.16
C LYS A 186 39.66 -17.47 18.78
N MET A 187 40.47 -18.38 18.26
CA MET A 187 40.15 -19.20 17.10
C MET A 187 38.72 -19.77 17.29
N SER A 188 37.75 -19.23 16.55
CA SER A 188 36.34 -19.61 16.66
C SER A 188 36.22 -21.14 16.60
N LYS A 189 35.40 -21.76 17.49
CA LYS A 189 35.16 -23.22 17.48
C LYS A 189 34.78 -23.73 16.09
N LEU A 190 34.16 -22.89 15.25
CA LEU A 190 33.84 -23.16 13.84
C LEU A 190 35.05 -23.55 12.98
N ILE A 191 36.24 -23.03 13.27
CA ILE A 191 37.46 -23.38 12.55
C ILE A 191 37.82 -24.86 12.74
N LYS A 192 37.46 -25.44 13.89
CA LYS A 192 37.67 -26.86 14.19
C LYS A 192 36.73 -27.77 13.37
N TYR A 193 35.59 -27.25 12.93
CA TYR A 193 34.57 -28.00 12.18
C TYR A 193 34.73 -27.93 10.65
N MET A 194 35.52 -26.98 10.13
CA MET A 194 35.84 -26.87 8.69
C MET A 194 37.35 -26.95 8.41
N PRO A 195 37.98 -28.12 8.61
CA PRO A 195 39.37 -28.30 8.21
C PRO A 195 39.49 -28.43 6.68
N LEU A 196 40.48 -27.75 6.09
CA LEU A 196 40.69 -27.72 4.63
C LEU A 196 40.86 -29.12 4.01
N TYR A 197 41.37 -30.09 4.78
CA TYR A 197 41.59 -31.45 4.27
C TYR A 197 40.30 -32.22 3.99
N ARG A 198 39.16 -31.83 4.60
CA ARG A 198 37.90 -32.57 4.55
C ARG A 198 37.08 -32.26 3.29
N PHE A 199 37.31 -31.11 2.67
CA PHE A 199 36.56 -30.65 1.50
C PHE A 199 37.48 -30.65 0.27
N LYS A 200 37.68 -31.83 -0.33
CA LYS A 200 38.59 -32.03 -1.48
C LYS A 200 38.03 -31.53 -2.83
N ASN A 201 36.71 -31.36 -2.94
CA ASN A 201 36.05 -31.03 -4.21
C ASN A 201 35.79 -29.53 -4.41
N LEU A 202 36.10 -28.67 -3.42
CA LEU A 202 35.95 -27.22 -3.55
C LEU A 202 37.30 -26.57 -3.88
N PRO A 203 37.33 -25.53 -4.75
CA PRO A 203 38.53 -24.76 -4.98
C PRO A 203 38.98 -24.08 -3.68
N VAL A 204 40.29 -24.14 -3.41
CA VAL A 204 40.90 -23.66 -2.16
C VAL A 204 40.53 -22.19 -1.87
N ASN A 205 40.47 -21.35 -2.92
CA ASN A 205 40.10 -19.94 -2.80
C ASN A 205 38.69 -19.73 -2.24
N LEU A 206 37.71 -20.51 -2.70
CA LEU A 206 36.33 -20.44 -2.21
C LEU A 206 36.26 -20.90 -0.74
N LEU A 207 36.99 -21.95 -0.40
CA LEU A 207 36.98 -22.50 0.96
C LEU A 207 37.62 -21.55 1.98
N VAL A 208 38.74 -20.93 1.61
CA VAL A 208 39.40 -19.90 2.42
C VAL A 208 38.49 -18.67 2.56
N GLY A 209 37.85 -18.23 1.46
CA GLY A 209 36.90 -17.12 1.46
C GLY A 209 35.72 -17.32 2.39
N THR A 210 34.96 -18.42 2.22
CA THR A 210 33.82 -18.78 3.08
C THR A 210 34.21 -18.92 4.55
N ARG A 211 35.38 -19.52 4.83
CA ARG A 211 35.92 -19.62 6.19
C ARG A 211 36.18 -18.24 6.78
N GLN A 212 36.72 -17.30 6.03
CA GLN A 212 36.93 -15.93 6.50
C GLN A 212 35.60 -15.23 6.83
N VAL A 213 34.57 -15.44 6.01
CA VAL A 213 33.20 -14.93 6.27
C VAL A 213 32.63 -15.51 7.56
N LEU A 214 32.75 -16.82 7.78
CA LEU A 214 32.23 -17.51 8.97
C LEU A 214 32.97 -17.11 10.26
N ILE A 215 34.29 -16.92 10.20
CA ILE A 215 35.09 -16.49 11.36
C ILE A 215 34.74 -15.04 11.74
N LYS A 216 34.69 -14.14 10.75
CA LYS A 216 34.34 -12.72 10.96
C LYS A 216 32.85 -12.47 10.71
N SER A 217 31.99 -13.44 11.04
CA SER A 217 30.56 -13.40 10.72
C SER A 217 29.86 -12.14 11.21
N LYS A 218 30.24 -11.63 12.39
CA LYS A 218 29.65 -10.40 12.96
C LYS A 218 29.90 -9.13 12.14
N ALA A 219 30.96 -9.07 11.32
CA ALA A 219 31.26 -7.94 10.45
C ALA A 219 30.58 -8.13 9.08
N TRP A 220 30.69 -9.34 8.53
CA TRP A 220 30.04 -9.70 7.27
C TRP A 220 28.51 -9.64 7.33
N PHE A 221 27.91 -10.01 8.46
CA PHE A 221 26.48 -9.86 8.67
C PHE A 221 26.07 -8.39 8.59
N VAL A 222 26.86 -7.46 9.13
CA VAL A 222 26.54 -6.02 9.02
C VAL A 222 26.60 -5.58 7.56
N MET A 223 27.63 -5.99 6.81
CA MET A 223 27.73 -5.68 5.38
C MET A 223 26.57 -6.27 4.55
N PHE A 224 26.17 -7.50 4.85
CA PHE A 224 24.99 -8.14 4.28
C PHE A 224 23.72 -7.33 4.57
N PHE A 225 23.49 -6.87 5.80
CA PHE A 225 22.34 -6.05 6.14
C PHE A 225 22.37 -4.67 5.45
N VAL A 226 23.54 -4.03 5.31
CA VAL A 226 23.65 -2.79 4.53
C VAL A 226 23.20 -3.04 3.08
N MET A 227 23.67 -4.12 2.46
CA MET A 227 23.32 -4.46 1.08
C MET A 227 21.83 -4.85 0.93
N LEU A 228 21.29 -5.60 1.89
CA LEU A 228 19.87 -5.97 1.95
C LEU A 228 18.99 -4.71 2.05
N ILE A 229 19.38 -3.74 2.87
CA ILE A 229 18.60 -2.52 3.04
C ILE A 229 18.71 -1.62 1.81
N ALA A 230 19.92 -1.46 1.26
CA ALA A 230 20.12 -0.69 0.03
C ALA A 230 19.28 -1.23 -1.14
N THR A 231 19.25 -2.56 -1.29
CA THR A 231 18.39 -3.23 -2.30
C THR A 231 16.90 -3.09 -1.95
N SER A 232 16.52 -3.21 -0.68
CA SER A 232 15.11 -3.06 -0.25
C SER A 232 14.56 -1.66 -0.50
N ILE A 233 15.36 -0.61 -0.25
CA ILE A 233 14.98 0.79 -0.52
C ILE A 233 14.63 0.99 -1.99
N MET A 234 15.33 0.31 -2.91
CA MET A 234 15.05 0.39 -4.35
C MET A 234 13.91 -0.53 -4.77
N LEU A 235 13.91 -1.79 -4.33
CA LEU A 235 12.98 -2.82 -4.83
C LEU A 235 11.54 -2.61 -4.35
N VAL A 236 11.31 -2.13 -3.13
CA VAL A 236 9.94 -1.99 -2.62
C VAL A 236 9.12 -0.96 -3.41
N PRO A 237 9.59 0.29 -3.62
CA PRO A 237 8.85 1.26 -4.44
C PRO A 237 8.70 0.81 -5.90
N LEU A 238 9.74 0.18 -6.47
CA LEU A 238 9.69 -0.31 -7.86
C LEU A 238 8.67 -1.43 -8.04
N ASN A 239 8.61 -2.38 -7.12
CA ASN A 239 7.62 -3.45 -7.19
C ASN A 239 6.20 -2.93 -6.97
N LEU A 240 6.03 -1.96 -6.09
CA LEU A 240 4.73 -1.32 -5.89
C LEU A 240 4.26 -0.59 -7.17
N LEU A 241 5.17 0.13 -7.83
CA LEU A 241 4.88 0.77 -9.12
C LEU A 241 4.51 -0.28 -10.19
N ASN A 242 5.22 -1.40 -10.23
CA ASN A 242 4.92 -2.50 -11.14
C ASN A 242 3.54 -3.12 -10.85
N THR A 243 3.16 -3.24 -9.57
CA THR A 243 1.82 -3.69 -9.19
C THR A 243 0.76 -2.72 -9.70
N PHE A 244 0.94 -1.41 -9.52
CA PHE A 244 -0.03 -0.41 -10.01
C PHE A 244 -0.13 -0.36 -11.54
N LYS A 245 0.95 -0.68 -12.25
CA LYS A 245 0.95 -0.77 -13.72
C LYS A 245 0.49 -2.12 -14.26
N SER A 246 0.24 -3.09 -13.40
CA SER A 246 -0.18 -4.42 -13.85
C SER A 246 -1.66 -4.37 -14.27
N PRO A 247 -2.03 -4.88 -15.46
CA PRO A 247 -3.43 -4.93 -15.89
C PRO A 247 -4.32 -5.71 -14.91
N GLN A 248 -3.74 -6.69 -14.19
CA GLN A 248 -4.43 -7.48 -13.19
C GLN A 248 -4.86 -6.65 -11.96
N PHE A 249 -4.25 -5.49 -11.71
CA PHE A 249 -4.61 -4.64 -10.58
C PHE A 249 -6.06 -4.16 -10.65
N ILE A 250 -6.59 -3.93 -11.85
CA ILE A 250 -7.98 -3.53 -12.09
C ILE A 250 -8.97 -4.61 -11.60
N THR A 251 -8.61 -5.89 -11.71
CA THR A 251 -9.44 -7.01 -11.21
C THR A 251 -9.55 -7.05 -9.68
N TYR A 252 -8.55 -6.54 -8.97
CA TYR A 252 -8.62 -6.34 -7.51
C TYR A 252 -9.42 -5.10 -7.12
N MET A 253 -9.65 -4.19 -8.08
CA MET A 253 -10.47 -2.99 -7.92
C MET A 253 -11.94 -3.22 -8.25
N GLY A 254 -12.37 -4.46 -8.51
CA GLY A 254 -13.77 -4.80 -8.78
C GLY A 254 -14.21 -4.64 -10.24
N GLN A 255 -13.30 -4.30 -11.15
CA GLN A 255 -13.58 -4.18 -12.58
C GLN A 255 -12.93 -5.31 -13.39
N SER A 256 -13.57 -5.71 -14.49
CA SER A 256 -13.04 -6.75 -15.38
C SER A 256 -11.87 -6.22 -16.22
N MET A 257 -11.07 -7.14 -16.75
CA MET A 257 -9.94 -6.77 -17.60
C MET A 257 -10.47 -6.38 -18.99
N ASN A 258 -10.34 -5.11 -19.35
CA ASN A 258 -10.78 -4.60 -20.64
C ASN A 258 -9.95 -3.40 -21.11
N ASP A 259 -9.97 -3.13 -22.42
CA ASP A 259 -9.16 -2.06 -23.02
C ASP A 259 -9.87 -0.69 -22.95
N ILE A 260 -11.19 -0.68 -23.16
CA ILE A 260 -12.01 0.55 -23.18
C ILE A 260 -13.28 0.35 -22.34
N ILE A 261 -13.59 1.30 -21.45
CA ILE A 261 -14.90 1.43 -20.81
C ILE A 261 -15.69 2.58 -21.45
N ILE A 262 -16.96 2.32 -21.73
CA ILE A 262 -17.95 3.32 -22.10
C ILE A 262 -19.07 3.30 -21.06
N SER A 263 -19.22 4.36 -20.29
CA SER A 263 -20.27 4.49 -19.27
C SER A 263 -21.34 5.49 -19.68
N VAL A 264 -22.61 5.10 -19.50
CA VAL A 264 -23.79 5.92 -19.74
C VAL A 264 -24.60 5.97 -18.45
N THR A 265 -24.60 7.13 -17.79
CA THR A 265 -25.20 7.33 -16.45
C THR A 265 -26.36 8.33 -16.48
N VAL A 266 -26.71 8.88 -17.66
CA VAL A 266 -27.78 9.87 -17.76
C VAL A 266 -29.12 9.16 -18.01
N PRO A 267 -30.14 9.31 -17.13
CA PRO A 267 -31.43 8.62 -17.26
C PRO A 267 -32.20 8.99 -18.53
N GLU A 268 -32.00 10.22 -19.04
CA GLU A 268 -32.67 10.69 -20.24
C GLU A 268 -32.26 9.87 -21.49
N ARG A 269 -33.25 9.17 -22.07
CA ARG A 269 -33.11 8.37 -23.30
C ARG A 269 -32.05 7.27 -23.21
N LEU A 270 -31.92 6.64 -22.04
CA LEU A 270 -30.96 5.57 -21.80
C LEU A 270 -31.06 4.43 -22.83
N MET A 271 -32.27 3.99 -23.16
CA MET A 271 -32.51 2.92 -24.14
C MET A 271 -32.12 3.30 -25.57
N GLU A 272 -32.35 4.56 -25.99
CA GLU A 272 -31.94 5.04 -27.32
C GLU A 272 -30.41 5.09 -27.42
N LYS A 273 -29.73 5.55 -26.35
CA LYS A 273 -28.27 5.59 -26.26
C LYS A 273 -27.68 4.17 -26.25
N TYR A 274 -28.27 3.26 -25.49
CA TYR A 274 -27.91 1.85 -25.47
C TYR A 274 -27.99 1.23 -26.88
N ALA A 275 -29.11 1.43 -27.59
CA ALA A 275 -29.30 0.92 -28.94
C ALA A 275 -28.30 1.53 -29.93
N LYS A 276 -27.97 2.82 -29.79
CA LYS A 276 -26.97 3.49 -30.64
C LYS A 276 -25.56 2.96 -30.40
N ILE A 277 -25.15 2.81 -29.13
CA ILE A 277 -23.81 2.34 -28.77
C ILE A 277 -23.63 0.87 -29.20
N SER A 278 -24.60 0.01 -28.88
CA SER A 278 -24.58 -1.38 -29.32
C SER A 278 -24.53 -1.52 -30.85
N ALA A 279 -25.23 -0.67 -31.61
CA ALA A 279 -25.13 -0.65 -33.07
C ALA A 279 -23.74 -0.25 -33.58
N ILE A 280 -23.11 0.75 -32.94
CA ILE A 280 -21.73 1.18 -33.29
C ILE A 280 -20.73 0.05 -32.99
N LEU A 281 -20.81 -0.57 -31.81
CA LEU A 281 -19.89 -1.63 -31.40
C LEU A 281 -20.05 -2.90 -32.27
N ASN A 282 -21.28 -3.28 -32.62
CA ASN A 282 -21.54 -4.40 -33.53
C ASN A 282 -21.05 -4.14 -34.97
N GLY A 283 -20.99 -2.86 -35.39
CA GLY A 283 -20.49 -2.46 -36.72
C GLY A 283 -18.98 -2.32 -36.79
N ASP A 284 -18.27 -2.32 -35.66
CA ASP A 284 -16.84 -2.04 -35.57
C ASP A 284 -16.00 -3.32 -35.72
N ARG A 285 -15.17 -3.37 -36.77
CA ARG A 285 -14.34 -4.54 -37.09
C ARG A 285 -13.14 -4.73 -36.17
N ASP A 286 -12.76 -3.68 -35.46
CA ASP A 286 -11.59 -3.65 -34.60
C ASP A 286 -11.94 -4.07 -33.15
N VAL A 287 -13.23 -4.22 -32.84
CA VAL A 287 -13.72 -4.84 -31.59
C VAL A 287 -13.60 -6.36 -31.69
N LYS A 288 -13.02 -7.00 -30.67
CA LYS A 288 -12.91 -8.45 -30.56
C LYS A 288 -14.12 -9.03 -29.83
N GLU A 289 -14.45 -8.45 -28.69
CA GLU A 289 -15.55 -8.85 -27.81
C GLU A 289 -15.96 -7.63 -26.97
N TYR A 290 -17.24 -7.53 -26.60
CA TYR A 290 -17.69 -6.56 -25.63
C TYR A 290 -18.72 -7.19 -24.71
N SER A 291 -18.75 -6.76 -23.45
CA SER A 291 -19.77 -7.11 -22.46
C SER A 291 -20.51 -5.86 -21.99
N VAL A 292 -21.74 -6.07 -21.53
CA VAL A 292 -22.61 -5.01 -21.01
C VAL A 292 -22.91 -5.33 -19.56
N GLU A 293 -22.80 -4.31 -18.71
CA GLU A 293 -23.20 -4.33 -17.32
C GLU A 293 -24.27 -3.26 -17.11
N ALA A 294 -25.42 -3.66 -16.58
CA ALA A 294 -26.49 -2.76 -16.19
C ALA A 294 -26.39 -2.49 -14.69
N ASP A 295 -26.44 -1.22 -14.30
CA ASP A 295 -26.48 -0.80 -12.91
C ASP A 295 -27.95 -0.70 -12.46
N VAL A 296 -28.34 -1.52 -11.50
CA VAL A 296 -29.72 -1.66 -11.04
C VAL A 296 -29.74 -1.55 -9.52
N VAL A 297 -30.68 -0.77 -9.00
CA VAL A 297 -30.85 -0.61 -7.55
C VAL A 297 -31.95 -1.55 -7.05
N TYR A 298 -31.60 -2.43 -6.13
CA TYR A 298 -32.55 -3.31 -5.43
C TYR A 298 -32.55 -3.02 -3.93
N GLU A 299 -33.66 -3.29 -3.24
CA GLU A 299 -33.69 -3.17 -1.78
C GLU A 299 -33.31 -4.51 -1.13
N ALA A 300 -32.49 -4.48 -0.09
CA ALA A 300 -32.09 -5.66 0.69
C ALA A 300 -32.20 -5.41 2.20
N ILE A 301 -32.44 -6.46 2.98
CA ILE A 301 -32.49 -6.37 4.44
C ILE A 301 -31.06 -6.40 5.02
N ASN A 302 -30.72 -5.37 5.80
CA ASN A 302 -29.47 -5.27 6.54
C ASN A 302 -29.51 -6.07 7.87
N LYS A 303 -28.36 -6.22 8.55
CA LYS A 303 -28.23 -6.87 9.88
C LYS A 303 -29.18 -6.31 10.96
N ASP A 304 -29.56 -5.04 10.83
CA ASP A 304 -30.46 -4.34 11.76
C ASP A 304 -31.94 -4.52 11.42
N GLY A 305 -32.26 -5.27 10.35
CA GLY A 305 -33.64 -5.50 9.89
C GLY A 305 -34.23 -4.33 9.08
N GLU A 306 -33.40 -3.36 8.70
CA GLU A 306 -33.80 -2.22 7.86
C GLU A 306 -33.60 -2.52 6.37
N TRP A 307 -34.49 -2.00 5.53
CA TRP A 307 -34.35 -2.04 4.08
C TRP A 307 -33.34 -0.98 3.62
N ILE A 308 -32.32 -1.41 2.88
CA ILE A 308 -31.28 -0.56 2.30
C ILE A 308 -31.20 -0.76 0.79
N ASN A 309 -30.87 0.31 0.07
CA ASN A 309 -30.63 0.23 -1.37
C ASN A 309 -29.26 -0.43 -1.64
N LEU A 310 -29.27 -1.44 -2.49
CA LEU A 310 -28.12 -2.21 -2.95
C LEU A 310 -27.95 -1.95 -4.45
N HIS A 311 -26.82 -1.34 -4.79
CA HIS A 311 -26.41 -1.12 -6.18
C HIS A 311 -25.85 -2.45 -6.73
N VAL A 312 -26.58 -3.04 -7.67
CA VAL A 312 -26.29 -4.36 -8.24
C VAL A 312 -25.98 -4.22 -9.72
N ASN A 313 -24.77 -4.64 -10.08
CA ASN A 313 -24.34 -4.74 -11.44
C ASN A 313 -24.75 -6.09 -12.04
N CYS A 314 -25.71 -6.04 -12.96
CA CYS A 314 -26.25 -7.21 -13.65
C CYS A 314 -25.56 -7.39 -15.01
N SER A 315 -24.95 -8.55 -15.24
CA SER A 315 -24.37 -8.90 -16.54
C SER A 315 -24.43 -10.40 -16.81
N ASP A 316 -24.54 -10.77 -18.08
CA ASP A 316 -24.62 -12.19 -18.51
C ASP A 316 -23.34 -12.97 -18.19
N VAL A 317 -22.20 -12.27 -18.08
CA VAL A 317 -20.89 -12.87 -17.81
C VAL A 317 -20.51 -12.74 -16.33
N ALA A 318 -21.31 -12.02 -15.52
CA ALA A 318 -21.06 -11.63 -14.12
C ALA A 318 -19.58 -11.53 -13.74
N ASN A 319 -18.80 -10.90 -14.62
CA ASN A 319 -17.40 -10.59 -14.40
C ASN A 319 -16.62 -11.76 -13.77
N ARG A 320 -16.74 -12.97 -14.35
CA ARG A 320 -16.03 -14.20 -13.92
C ARG A 320 -14.52 -14.05 -13.76
N GLU A 321 -13.95 -13.02 -14.38
CA GLU A 321 -12.52 -12.70 -14.35
C GLU A 321 -12.08 -11.99 -13.06
N LEU A 322 -13.03 -11.56 -12.22
CA LEU A 322 -12.72 -10.95 -10.93
C LEU A 322 -12.06 -11.93 -9.96
N GLN A 323 -11.20 -11.36 -9.12
CA GLN A 323 -10.60 -12.09 -8.01
C GLN A 323 -11.50 -12.04 -6.78
N TYR A 324 -12.12 -13.16 -6.47
CA TYR A 324 -12.95 -13.33 -5.26
C TYR A 324 -12.06 -13.62 -4.05
N LEU A 325 -12.29 -12.90 -2.95
CA LEU A 325 -11.62 -13.15 -1.68
C LEU A 325 -12.10 -14.45 -1.04
N LYS A 326 -13.41 -14.73 -1.18
CA LYS A 326 -14.07 -15.94 -0.70
C LYS A 326 -15.19 -16.31 -1.68
N GLY A 327 -15.43 -17.61 -1.88
CA GLY A 327 -16.47 -18.09 -2.79
C GLY A 327 -16.10 -17.88 -4.26
N ASN A 328 -17.11 -17.82 -5.12
CA ASN A 328 -16.96 -17.73 -6.58
C ASN A 328 -17.92 -16.69 -7.17
N ALA A 329 -17.75 -16.42 -8.47
CA ALA A 329 -18.71 -15.62 -9.24
C ALA A 329 -20.11 -16.26 -9.23
N PRO A 330 -21.18 -15.46 -9.21
CA PRO A 330 -22.53 -15.98 -9.33
C PRO A 330 -22.68 -16.67 -10.70
N MET A 331 -23.21 -17.89 -10.70
CA MET A 331 -23.45 -18.67 -11.91
C MET A 331 -24.92 -18.80 -12.26
N ASN A 332 -25.79 -18.64 -11.25
CA ASN A 332 -27.24 -18.81 -11.37
C ASN A 332 -27.97 -17.50 -11.02
N GLU A 333 -29.22 -17.37 -11.47
CA GLU A 333 -30.06 -16.18 -11.21
C GLU A 333 -30.40 -15.95 -9.72
N ASN A 334 -30.26 -16.99 -8.89
CA ASN A 334 -30.52 -16.95 -7.45
C ASN A 334 -29.25 -16.73 -6.60
N GLU A 335 -28.15 -16.33 -7.24
CA GLU A 335 -26.87 -16.09 -6.59
C GLU A 335 -26.43 -14.63 -6.74
N ILE A 336 -25.85 -14.09 -5.68
CA ILE A 336 -25.27 -12.74 -5.66
C ILE A 336 -23.85 -12.80 -5.11
N ALA A 337 -22.95 -12.06 -5.75
CA ALA A 337 -21.68 -11.73 -5.16
C ALA A 337 -21.74 -10.34 -4.53
N LEU A 338 -21.23 -10.19 -3.31
CA LEU A 338 -21.21 -8.91 -2.61
C LEU A 338 -19.78 -8.39 -2.51
N SER A 339 -19.64 -7.07 -2.58
CA SER A 339 -18.40 -6.43 -2.17
C SER A 339 -18.14 -6.66 -0.67
N LEU A 340 -16.88 -6.56 -0.26
CA LEU A 340 -16.49 -6.69 1.14
C LEU A 340 -17.25 -5.71 2.05
N MET A 341 -17.52 -4.48 1.60
CA MET A 341 -18.27 -3.51 2.42
C MET A 341 -19.73 -3.90 2.56
N ASN A 342 -20.40 -4.33 1.47
CA ASN A 342 -21.80 -4.79 1.54
C ASN A 342 -21.96 -6.03 2.41
N ALA A 343 -21.05 -7.01 2.29
CA ALA A 343 -21.08 -8.21 3.11
C ALA A 343 -20.92 -7.90 4.62
N ASN A 344 -20.03 -6.96 4.97
CA ASN A 344 -19.84 -6.51 6.35
C ASN A 344 -21.02 -5.69 6.87
N GLU A 345 -21.61 -4.86 6.01
CA GLU A 345 -22.78 -4.05 6.37
C GLU A 345 -23.94 -4.98 6.74
N MET A 346 -24.27 -5.91 5.83
CA MET A 346 -25.31 -6.93 5.98
C MET A 346 -25.00 -8.02 7.03
N GLY A 347 -23.72 -8.18 7.43
CA GLY A 347 -23.32 -9.17 8.42
C GLY A 347 -23.36 -10.61 7.91
N VAL A 348 -23.09 -10.83 6.63
CA VAL A 348 -23.31 -12.10 5.91
C VAL A 348 -22.02 -12.70 5.36
N ASN A 349 -22.00 -14.03 5.20
CA ASN A 349 -20.89 -14.79 4.63
C ASN A 349 -21.32 -15.56 3.38
N VAL A 350 -20.34 -16.11 2.66
CA VAL A 350 -20.59 -16.98 1.50
C VAL A 350 -21.39 -18.21 1.94
N GLY A 351 -22.49 -18.47 1.24
CA GLY A 351 -23.45 -19.54 1.55
C GLY A 351 -24.66 -19.10 2.37
N ASP A 352 -24.65 -17.90 2.93
CA ASP A 352 -25.82 -17.33 3.62
C ASP A 352 -26.85 -16.81 2.59
N PHE A 353 -28.07 -16.54 3.07
CA PHE A 353 -29.16 -15.98 2.28
C PHE A 353 -29.43 -14.53 2.68
N ILE A 354 -29.71 -13.69 1.69
CA ILE A 354 -30.24 -12.34 1.88
C ILE A 354 -31.64 -12.23 1.27
N THR A 355 -32.53 -11.53 1.96
CA THR A 355 -33.85 -11.20 1.42
C THR A 355 -33.74 -9.90 0.64
N MET A 356 -34.04 -9.97 -0.66
CA MET A 356 -34.05 -8.82 -1.56
C MET A 356 -35.45 -8.60 -2.12
N ARG A 357 -35.81 -7.34 -2.37
CA ARG A 357 -37.02 -6.98 -3.11
C ARG A 357 -36.65 -6.72 -4.56
N ILE A 358 -37.08 -7.62 -5.45
CA ILE A 358 -36.81 -7.54 -6.89
C ILE A 358 -38.15 -7.56 -7.60
N ASN A 359 -38.42 -6.56 -8.46
CA ASN A 359 -39.69 -6.41 -9.17
C ASN A 359 -40.93 -6.43 -8.25
N GLY A 360 -40.80 -5.94 -7.02
CA GLY A 360 -41.86 -5.94 -6.00
C GLY A 360 -42.08 -7.27 -5.28
N GLU A 361 -41.36 -8.34 -5.61
CA GLU A 361 -41.39 -9.62 -4.90
C GLU A 361 -40.21 -9.75 -3.92
N GLU A 362 -40.49 -10.30 -2.74
CA GLU A 362 -39.45 -10.62 -1.75
C GLU A 362 -38.86 -12.00 -2.04
N ILE A 363 -37.60 -12.05 -2.46
CA ILE A 363 -36.90 -13.25 -2.89
C ILE A 363 -35.66 -13.45 -2.03
N GLY A 364 -35.44 -14.69 -1.58
CA GLY A 364 -34.19 -15.09 -0.91
C GLY A 364 -33.11 -15.43 -1.93
N ILE A 365 -31.97 -14.75 -1.86
CA ILE A 365 -30.82 -14.92 -2.76
C ILE A 365 -29.61 -15.43 -1.97
N VAL A 366 -28.88 -16.38 -2.55
CA VAL A 366 -27.68 -17.00 -1.95
C VAL A 366 -26.46 -16.16 -2.24
N ILE A 367 -25.60 -15.95 -1.24
CA ILE A 367 -24.30 -15.30 -1.43
C ILE A 367 -23.30 -16.30 -2.00
N SER A 368 -22.94 -16.15 -3.27
CA SER A 368 -21.98 -17.02 -3.97
C SER A 368 -20.53 -16.64 -3.72
N GLY A 369 -20.25 -15.35 -3.48
CA GLY A 369 -18.88 -14.85 -3.33
C GLY A 369 -18.79 -13.49 -2.67
N ILE A 370 -17.61 -13.21 -2.10
CA ILE A 370 -17.23 -11.91 -1.56
C ILE A 370 -15.97 -11.44 -2.30
N TYR A 371 -16.02 -10.26 -2.89
CA TYR A 371 -14.90 -9.67 -3.64
C TYR A 371 -14.51 -8.29 -3.09
N GLN A 372 -13.31 -7.83 -3.45
CA GLN A 372 -12.89 -6.47 -3.15
C GLN A 372 -13.31 -5.57 -4.31
N ASP A 373 -13.94 -4.45 -3.97
CA ASP A 373 -14.24 -3.39 -4.91
C ASP A 373 -13.80 -2.06 -4.29
N VAL A 374 -13.37 -1.14 -5.14
CA VAL A 374 -13.00 0.23 -4.77
C VAL A 374 -13.87 1.26 -5.50
N THR A 375 -14.58 0.83 -6.54
CA THR A 375 -15.57 1.62 -7.28
C THR A 375 -16.83 1.78 -6.45
N SER A 376 -17.59 2.85 -6.70
CA SER A 376 -18.81 3.19 -5.95
C SER A 376 -18.65 3.09 -4.42
N GLY A 377 -17.44 3.37 -3.90
CA GLY A 377 -17.14 3.33 -2.47
C GLY A 377 -16.88 1.97 -1.87
N GLY A 378 -16.73 0.96 -2.73
CA GLY A 378 -16.67 -0.43 -2.34
C GLY A 378 -18.03 -1.01 -1.96
N TYR A 379 -19.14 -0.32 -2.24
CA TYR A 379 -20.52 -0.82 -2.06
C TYR A 379 -21.10 -1.21 -3.41
N THR A 380 -20.78 -2.41 -3.86
CA THR A 380 -21.27 -2.98 -5.12
C THR A 380 -21.70 -4.42 -4.90
N ALA A 381 -22.53 -4.92 -5.81
CA ALA A 381 -22.89 -6.32 -5.87
C ALA A 381 -22.99 -6.77 -7.33
N LYS A 382 -22.87 -8.08 -7.60
CA LYS A 382 -22.95 -8.63 -8.95
C LYS A 382 -23.92 -9.78 -9.03
N MET A 383 -24.71 -9.82 -10.10
CA MET A 383 -25.70 -10.89 -10.36
C MET A 383 -25.73 -11.28 -11.86
N VAL A 384 -26.07 -12.55 -12.12
CA VAL A 384 -26.43 -13.07 -13.46
C VAL A 384 -27.94 -13.21 -13.53
N ARG A 385 -28.69 -12.11 -13.49
CA ARG A 385 -30.16 -12.15 -13.53
C ARG A 385 -30.69 -11.15 -14.56
N PRO A 386 -31.75 -11.49 -15.32
CA PRO A 386 -32.44 -10.52 -16.16
C PRO A 386 -33.01 -9.38 -15.31
N TYR A 387 -32.85 -8.15 -15.78
CA TYR A 387 -33.32 -6.93 -15.12
C TYR A 387 -34.47 -6.30 -15.90
N ALA A 388 -35.34 -5.57 -15.20
CA ALA A 388 -36.34 -4.73 -15.84
C ALA A 388 -35.67 -3.45 -16.36
N THR A 389 -35.97 -3.05 -17.59
CA THR A 389 -35.37 -1.85 -18.21
C THR A 389 -35.75 -0.54 -17.54
N GLU A 390 -36.79 -0.55 -16.70
CA GLU A 390 -37.29 0.60 -15.94
C GLU A 390 -36.45 0.89 -14.69
N ASP A 391 -35.77 -0.13 -14.15
CA ASP A 391 -34.99 -0.05 -12.91
C ASP A 391 -33.49 0.21 -13.16
N VAL A 392 -33.09 0.36 -14.43
CA VAL A 392 -31.68 0.56 -14.81
C VAL A 392 -31.30 2.03 -14.69
N GLU A 393 -30.34 2.34 -13.83
CA GLU A 393 -29.81 3.69 -13.66
C GLU A 393 -28.71 4.02 -14.67
N GLY A 394 -28.00 2.99 -15.17
CA GLY A 394 -26.93 3.17 -16.15
C GLY A 394 -26.46 1.90 -16.83
N TYR A 395 -25.74 2.07 -17.93
CA TYR A 395 -25.07 0.98 -18.64
C TYR A 395 -23.57 1.26 -18.76
N SER A 396 -22.76 0.25 -18.48
CA SER A 396 -21.33 0.24 -18.75
C SER A 396 -21.01 -0.84 -19.77
N PHE A 397 -20.34 -0.43 -20.86
CA PHE A 397 -19.84 -1.32 -21.90
C PHE A 397 -18.34 -1.51 -21.71
N PHE A 398 -17.93 -2.76 -21.55
CA PHE A 398 -16.52 -3.15 -21.44
C PHE A 398 -16.09 -3.75 -22.77
N ILE A 399 -15.09 -3.16 -23.42
CA ILE A 399 -14.72 -3.49 -24.80
C ILE A 399 -13.27 -3.98 -24.82
N ASN A 400 -13.08 -5.11 -25.50
CA ASN A 400 -11.77 -5.66 -25.84
C ASN A 400 -11.52 -5.45 -27.34
N VAL A 401 -10.40 -4.80 -27.67
CA VAL A 401 -10.00 -4.55 -29.06
C VAL A 401 -9.08 -5.66 -29.56
N LYS A 402 -8.90 -5.74 -30.88
CA LYS A 402 -7.95 -6.69 -31.49
C LYS A 402 -6.51 -6.22 -31.31
N ASP A 403 -5.58 -7.17 -31.26
CA ASP A 403 -4.15 -6.90 -31.13
C ASP A 403 -3.65 -5.97 -32.26
N GLY A 404 -2.95 -4.89 -31.88
CA GLY A 404 -2.37 -3.91 -32.81
C GLY A 404 -3.23 -2.68 -33.11
N VAL A 405 -4.41 -2.55 -32.49
CA VAL A 405 -5.23 -1.34 -32.53
C VAL A 405 -4.73 -0.32 -31.50
N ASP A 406 -4.64 0.95 -31.90
CA ASP A 406 -4.29 2.06 -31.01
C ASP A 406 -5.52 2.46 -30.16
N VAL A 407 -5.49 2.12 -28.88
CA VAL A 407 -6.61 2.30 -27.94
C VAL A 407 -6.93 3.78 -27.74
N GLU A 408 -5.94 4.65 -27.58
CA GLU A 408 -6.15 6.09 -27.34
C GLU A 408 -6.87 6.75 -28.53
N LYS A 409 -6.41 6.49 -29.76
CA LYS A 409 -7.07 7.02 -30.96
C LYS A 409 -8.52 6.58 -31.08
N LYS A 410 -8.80 5.36 -30.64
CA LYS A 410 -10.13 4.78 -30.69
C LYS A 410 -11.07 5.36 -29.63
N VAL A 411 -10.54 5.62 -28.44
CA VAL A 411 -11.26 6.37 -27.40
C VAL A 411 -11.66 7.76 -27.90
N ASP A 412 -10.75 8.48 -28.57
CA ASP A 412 -11.06 9.80 -29.13
C ASP A 412 -12.12 9.73 -30.24
N LEU A 413 -12.07 8.70 -31.10
CA LEU A 413 -13.09 8.46 -32.11
C LEU A 413 -14.47 8.23 -31.48
N TYR A 414 -14.54 7.40 -30.44
CA TYR A 414 -15.79 7.12 -29.73
C TYR A 414 -16.33 8.36 -29.00
N LYS A 415 -15.48 9.14 -28.32
CA LYS A 415 -15.89 10.43 -27.71
C LYS A 415 -16.53 11.36 -28.73
N ASN A 416 -15.90 11.51 -29.89
CA ASN A 416 -16.40 12.38 -30.96
C ASN A 416 -17.72 11.88 -31.59
N THR A 417 -17.90 10.56 -31.67
CA THR A 417 -19.08 9.94 -32.32
C THR A 417 -20.29 9.83 -31.38
N MET A 418 -20.04 9.63 -30.08
CA MET A 418 -21.07 9.35 -29.08
C MET A 418 -21.58 10.60 -28.37
N GLY A 419 -20.79 11.68 -28.32
CA GLY A 419 -21.17 12.96 -27.70
C GLY A 419 -20.73 13.09 -26.24
N ILE A 420 -21.00 14.26 -25.63
CA ILE A 420 -20.44 14.69 -24.33
C ILE A 420 -21.01 13.89 -23.13
N ASP A 421 -22.21 13.33 -23.27
CA ASP A 421 -22.91 12.63 -22.18
C ASP A 421 -22.46 11.17 -21.97
N VAL A 422 -21.43 10.73 -22.70
CA VAL A 422 -20.91 9.36 -22.65
C VAL A 422 -19.45 9.42 -22.23
N GLU A 423 -19.12 8.79 -21.10
CA GLU A 423 -17.75 8.76 -20.61
C GLU A 423 -16.99 7.59 -21.24
N VAL A 424 -15.99 7.88 -22.06
CA VAL A 424 -15.13 6.88 -22.69
C VAL A 424 -13.72 6.99 -22.11
N LYS A 425 -13.21 5.89 -21.55
CA LYS A 425 -11.89 5.81 -20.92
C LYS A 425 -11.09 4.62 -21.44
N ALA A 426 -9.79 4.84 -21.67
CA ALA A 426 -8.81 3.78 -21.84
C ALA A 426 -8.40 3.25 -20.47
N MET A 427 -8.05 1.96 -20.40
CA MET A 427 -7.65 1.27 -19.17
C MET A 427 -6.16 0.94 -19.08
N GLU A 428 -5.32 1.52 -19.95
CA GLU A 428 -3.85 1.37 -19.94
C GLU A 428 -3.13 2.12 -18.81
#